data_AF-A0AAV5E0C6-F1
#
_entry.id   AF-A0AAV5E0C6-F1
#
_cell.length_a   1.000
_cell.length_b   1.000
_cell.length_c   1.000
_cell.angle_alpha   90.00
_cell.angle_beta   90.00
_cell.angle_gamma   90.00
#
_symmetry.space_group_name_H-M   'P 1'
#
loop_
_entity.id
_entity.type
_entity.pdbx_description
1 polymer ?
#
loop_
_entity_poly.entity_id
_entity_poly.type
_entity_poly.pdbx_seq_one_letter_code
_entity_poly.pdbx_strand_id
1 'polypeptide(L)'
;MDPDHGDIDFDFSPFLIRYKSGRVRRLMGTSRLPAGTDAATGVACKDVVIDAATGLAARLYIPGDILLGDDDNNNNNNPETKLPLLVFFHGGAFAVHSAFSRAHSGFLNALVRAARVVAVSVDYRLAPEHRVPAAYDDAWAALRWAVAAGCSASGPAPEPWLADHADAARLFVAGDSAGANIAHNVAMRAGKSSDDGPRIEGMVLLHPYFRGKEPLPSELANPKVMARAERSWAFVCAGEFDLDHPFINPLAMPAAEWAALGCRRALVTVAELDTLRDRGRRYVETLRGSAWAGEEAVLYETEGEGHVYFIDKSGAGGEKAAREMAAVVAFIRRQG
;
A
#
# COMPACT_ATOMS: atom_id res chain seq x y z
N MET A 1 -34.57 5.51 -17.97
CA MET A 1 -34.00 4.21 -18.40
C MET A 1 -32.49 4.37 -18.41
N ASP A 2 -31.74 3.45 -17.81
CA ASP A 2 -30.27 3.43 -17.93
C ASP A 2 -29.95 3.14 -19.41
N PRO A 3 -29.24 4.02 -20.13
CA PRO A 3 -29.01 3.87 -21.57
C PRO A 3 -28.21 2.62 -21.96
N ASP A 4 -27.57 1.94 -21.01
CA ASP A 4 -26.67 0.79 -21.26
C ASP A 4 -27.28 -0.57 -20.86
N HIS A 5 -28.61 -0.74 -20.86
CA HIS A 5 -29.22 -2.04 -20.54
C HIS A 5 -28.80 -3.13 -21.56
N GLY A 6 -27.78 -3.91 -21.21
CA GLY A 6 -27.39 -5.16 -21.90
C GLY A 6 -26.00 -5.17 -22.56
N ASP A 7 -25.31 -4.02 -22.67
CA ASP A 7 -24.02 -3.91 -23.38
C ASP A 7 -22.81 -3.86 -22.43
N ILE A 8 -22.64 -4.92 -21.63
CA ILE A 8 -21.44 -5.11 -20.80
C ILE A 8 -20.27 -5.48 -21.72
N ASP A 9 -19.18 -4.73 -21.60
CA ASP A 9 -17.90 -5.04 -22.26
C ASP A 9 -17.01 -5.87 -21.34
N PHE A 10 -16.95 -5.52 -20.06
CA PHE A 10 -16.18 -6.25 -19.07
C PHE A 10 -16.87 -6.27 -17.71
N ASP A 11 -17.07 -7.46 -17.16
CA ASP A 11 -17.56 -7.66 -15.80
C ASP A 11 -16.38 -8.00 -14.88
N PHE A 12 -16.03 -7.06 -13.99
CA PHE A 12 -14.99 -7.24 -12.98
C PHE A 12 -15.58 -7.43 -11.57
N SER A 13 -16.81 -7.93 -11.46
CA SER A 13 -17.52 -8.08 -10.18
C SER A 13 -16.71 -8.89 -9.14
N PRO A 14 -16.60 -8.41 -7.88
CA PRO A 14 -17.44 -7.39 -7.28
C PRO A 14 -16.93 -5.94 -7.42
N PHE A 15 -15.85 -5.68 -8.17
CA PHE A 15 -15.21 -4.38 -8.19
C PHE A 15 -15.96 -3.34 -9.04
N LEU A 16 -16.12 -3.65 -10.34
CA LEU A 16 -16.74 -2.75 -11.31
C LEU A 16 -17.30 -3.50 -12.51
N ILE A 17 -18.09 -2.79 -13.30
CA ILE A 17 -18.53 -3.20 -14.64
C ILE A 17 -18.15 -2.08 -15.61
N ARG A 18 -17.55 -2.45 -16.76
CA ARG A 18 -17.34 -1.55 -17.91
C ARG A 18 -18.34 -1.89 -19.00
N TYR A 19 -18.99 -0.88 -19.54
CA TYR A 19 -19.93 -0.99 -20.65
C TYR A 19 -19.22 -0.71 -21.99
N LYS A 20 -19.77 -1.19 -23.11
CA LYS A 20 -19.22 -0.93 -24.45
C LYS A 20 -19.17 0.56 -24.81
N SER A 21 -19.99 1.39 -24.16
CA SER A 21 -19.95 2.85 -24.26
C SER A 21 -18.69 3.48 -23.65
N GLY A 22 -17.87 2.71 -22.93
CA GLY A 22 -16.71 3.19 -22.17
C GLY A 22 -17.06 3.61 -20.74
N ARG A 23 -18.36 3.70 -20.38
CA ARG A 23 -18.78 3.99 -19.00
C ARG A 23 -18.29 2.91 -18.05
N VAL A 24 -17.77 3.34 -16.89
CA VAL A 24 -17.36 2.46 -15.79
C VAL A 24 -18.31 2.66 -14.60
N ARG A 25 -18.91 1.58 -14.11
CA ARG A 25 -19.69 1.55 -12.88
C ARG A 25 -18.95 0.76 -11.81
N ARG A 26 -18.34 1.46 -10.86
CA ARG A 26 -17.75 0.84 -9.66
C ARG A 26 -18.86 0.38 -8.71
N LEU A 27 -18.85 -0.91 -8.37
CA LEU A 27 -19.86 -1.55 -7.53
C LEU A 27 -19.49 -1.47 -6.04
N MET A 28 -18.21 -1.23 -5.73
CA MET A 28 -17.70 -1.07 -4.38
C MET A 28 -16.55 -0.06 -4.32
N GLY A 29 -16.13 0.28 -3.10
CA GLY A 29 -14.95 1.12 -2.86
C GLY A 29 -15.11 2.58 -3.29
N THR A 30 -16.34 3.06 -3.48
CA THR A 30 -16.65 4.45 -3.88
C THR A 30 -16.95 5.37 -2.70
N SER A 31 -17.09 4.83 -1.49
CA SER A 31 -17.34 5.64 -0.29
C SER A 31 -16.15 6.53 0.01
N ARG A 32 -16.43 7.80 0.32
CA ARG A 32 -15.44 8.78 0.79
C ARG A 32 -15.85 9.29 2.17
N LEU A 33 -14.87 9.46 3.05
CA LEU A 33 -15.01 10.12 4.33
C LEU A 33 -14.34 11.48 4.29
N PRO A 34 -14.93 12.53 4.87
CA PRO A 34 -14.24 13.79 5.07
C PRO A 34 -13.03 13.59 6.01
N ALA A 35 -12.03 14.45 5.85
CA ALA A 35 -10.93 14.52 6.79
C ALA A 35 -11.38 15.12 8.15
N GLY A 36 -10.63 14.84 9.21
CA GLY A 36 -10.95 15.26 10.56
C GLY A 36 -10.24 14.41 11.62
N THR A 37 -10.68 14.53 12.86
CA THR A 37 -10.14 13.77 13.99
C THR A 37 -11.02 12.56 14.29
N ASP A 38 -10.41 11.38 14.35
CA ASP A 38 -11.07 10.15 14.77
C ASP A 38 -11.19 10.09 16.29
N ALA A 39 -12.42 10.08 16.80
CA ALA A 39 -12.66 10.13 18.24
C ALA A 39 -12.17 8.89 19.00
N ALA A 40 -12.08 7.72 18.35
CA ALA A 40 -11.68 6.47 19.00
C ALA A 40 -10.16 6.37 19.17
N THR A 41 -9.40 6.86 18.20
CA THR A 41 -7.94 6.75 18.17
C THR A 41 -7.21 8.06 18.50
N GLY A 42 -7.92 9.19 18.44
CA GLY A 42 -7.35 10.53 18.57
C GLY A 42 -6.49 10.95 17.37
N VAL A 43 -6.49 10.18 16.27
CA VAL A 43 -5.72 10.50 15.07
C VAL A 43 -6.40 11.62 14.28
N ALA A 44 -5.65 12.65 13.93
CA ALA A 44 -6.07 13.70 13.02
C ALA A 44 -5.67 13.35 11.59
N CYS A 45 -6.55 13.67 10.63
CA CYS A 45 -6.22 13.56 9.21
C CYS A 45 -6.62 14.81 8.43
N LYS A 46 -5.90 15.08 7.33
CA LYS A 46 -6.19 16.14 6.36
C LYS A 46 -5.88 15.69 4.94
N ASP A 47 -6.58 16.26 3.97
CA ASP A 47 -6.38 15.96 2.55
C ASP A 47 -5.42 16.99 1.92
N VAL A 48 -4.53 16.51 1.07
CA VAL A 48 -3.55 17.34 0.35
C VAL A 48 -3.55 16.99 -1.13
N VAL A 49 -3.28 17.98 -1.97
CA VAL A 49 -3.03 17.79 -3.40
C VAL A 49 -1.53 17.71 -3.60
N ILE A 50 -1.05 16.60 -4.17
CA ILE A 50 0.35 16.37 -4.48
C ILE A 50 0.69 16.96 -5.86
N ASP A 51 -0.17 16.71 -6.85
CA ASP A 51 -0.02 17.22 -8.21
C ASP A 51 -1.39 17.57 -8.80
N ALA A 52 -1.62 18.87 -8.97
CA ALA A 52 -2.88 19.38 -9.52
C ALA A 52 -3.09 19.04 -11.00
N ALA A 53 -2.03 18.80 -11.78
CA ALA A 53 -2.14 18.49 -13.20
C ALA A 53 -2.67 17.08 -13.44
N THR A 54 -2.30 16.13 -12.58
CA THR A 54 -2.76 14.74 -12.62
C THR A 54 -3.95 14.49 -11.70
N GLY A 55 -4.24 15.41 -10.78
CA GLY A 55 -5.23 15.23 -9.72
C GLY A 55 -4.74 14.32 -8.59
N LEU A 56 -3.45 14.00 -8.54
CA LEU A 56 -2.86 13.15 -7.51
C LEU A 56 -3.00 13.82 -6.15
N ALA A 57 -3.62 13.10 -5.22
CA ALA A 57 -3.89 13.56 -3.87
C ALA A 57 -3.48 12.51 -2.84
N ALA A 58 -3.45 12.93 -1.58
CA ALA A 58 -3.21 12.05 -0.44
C ALA A 58 -4.03 12.48 0.76
N ARG A 59 -4.25 11.54 1.67
CA ARG A 59 -4.68 11.82 3.04
C ARG A 59 -3.50 11.65 3.99
N LEU A 60 -3.19 12.71 4.72
CA LEU A 60 -2.20 12.70 5.78
C LEU A 60 -2.86 12.29 7.10
N TYR A 61 -2.16 11.51 7.90
CA TYR A 61 -2.58 11.10 9.25
C TYR A 61 -1.46 11.39 10.24
N ILE A 62 -1.82 11.94 11.39
CA ILE A 62 -0.91 12.19 12.49
C ILE A 62 -1.63 11.91 13.82
N PRO A 63 -0.97 11.31 14.81
CA PRO A 63 -1.55 11.20 16.14
C PRO A 63 -1.84 12.59 16.73
N GLY A 64 -3.06 12.82 17.23
CA GLY A 64 -3.50 14.14 17.67
C GLY A 64 -2.78 14.67 18.92
N ASP A 65 -2.27 13.79 19.78
CA ASP A 65 -1.47 14.16 20.96
C ASP A 65 -0.19 14.93 20.59
N ILE A 66 0.41 14.62 19.43
CA ILE A 66 1.58 15.33 18.90
C ILE A 66 1.24 16.74 18.44
N LEU A 67 0.05 16.93 17.85
CA LEU A 67 -0.39 18.26 17.41
C LEU A 67 -0.74 19.18 18.58
N LEU A 68 -1.17 18.62 19.71
CA LEU A 68 -1.57 19.37 20.90
C LEU A 68 -0.39 19.65 21.84
N GLY A 69 0.76 19.01 21.63
CA GLY A 69 1.91 19.10 22.55
C GLY A 69 1.70 18.35 23.88
N ASP A 70 0.68 17.50 23.96
CA ASP A 70 0.23 16.76 25.16
C ASP A 70 0.90 15.37 25.29
N ASP A 71 2.08 15.15 24.69
CA ASP A 71 2.77 13.87 24.82
C ASP A 71 3.31 13.71 26.26
N ASP A 72 2.54 13.03 27.12
CA ASP A 72 2.83 12.67 28.53
C ASP A 72 4.17 11.91 28.73
N ASN A 73 4.89 11.63 27.64
CA ASN A 73 6.25 11.12 27.61
C ASN A 73 7.33 12.20 27.84
N ASN A 74 6.95 13.40 28.30
CA ASN A 74 7.82 14.54 28.62
C ASN A 74 8.75 14.32 29.84
N ASN A 75 9.16 13.08 30.11
CA ASN A 75 10.31 12.82 31.00
C ASN A 75 11.66 12.86 30.25
N ASN A 76 11.64 13.27 28.97
CA ASN A 76 12.82 13.71 28.23
C ASN A 76 12.50 15.05 27.58
N ASN A 77 13.04 16.13 28.12
CA ASN A 77 13.13 17.45 27.48
C ASN A 77 13.90 17.35 26.14
N ASN A 78 13.32 16.76 25.09
CA ASN A 78 13.88 16.83 23.75
C ASN A 78 12.80 17.27 22.74
N PRO A 79 12.81 18.54 22.30
CA PRO A 79 11.88 19.08 21.29
C PRO A 79 12.11 18.52 19.85
N GLU A 80 12.71 17.33 19.70
CA GLU A 80 13.29 16.87 18.41
C GLU A 80 12.85 15.49 17.91
N THR A 81 12.02 14.70 18.61
CA THR A 81 11.71 13.35 18.10
C THR A 81 10.56 13.35 17.11
N LYS A 82 10.87 13.64 15.84
CA LYS A 82 10.02 13.32 14.69
C LYS A 82 9.62 11.83 14.70
N LEU A 83 8.46 11.49 14.16
CA LEU A 83 7.96 10.12 14.04
C LEU A 83 8.35 9.50 12.70
N PRO A 84 8.45 8.15 12.57
CA PRO A 84 8.67 7.53 11.27
C PRO A 84 7.63 7.96 10.24
N LEU A 85 8.06 8.12 8.99
CA LEU A 85 7.20 8.43 7.86
C LEU A 85 6.69 7.13 7.23
N LEU A 86 5.37 6.97 7.10
CA LEU A 86 4.74 5.84 6.41
C LEU A 86 4.05 6.31 5.13
N VAL A 87 4.45 5.81 3.97
CA VAL A 87 3.70 6.00 2.72
C VAL A 87 2.90 4.73 2.43
N PHE A 88 1.57 4.86 2.43
CA PHE A 88 0.62 3.75 2.32
C PHE A 88 -0.14 3.77 1.00
N PHE A 89 -0.24 2.62 0.34
CA PHE A 89 -1.02 2.40 -0.88
C PHE A 89 -2.15 1.44 -0.60
N HIS A 90 -3.39 1.85 -0.87
CA HIS A 90 -4.58 1.01 -0.61
C HIS A 90 -4.72 -0.13 -1.63
N GLY A 91 -5.37 -1.22 -1.23
CA GLY A 91 -5.76 -2.32 -2.11
C GLY A 91 -6.96 -2.00 -3.01
N GLY A 92 -7.51 -3.02 -3.66
CA GLY A 92 -8.63 -2.87 -4.59
C GLY A 92 -8.34 -3.23 -6.04
N ALA A 93 -7.38 -4.14 -6.27
CA ALA A 93 -7.05 -4.68 -7.59
C ALA A 93 -6.78 -3.59 -8.66
N PHE A 94 -6.17 -2.45 -8.25
CA PHE A 94 -5.92 -1.26 -9.07
C PHE A 94 -7.17 -0.55 -9.61
N ALA A 95 -8.38 -0.95 -9.18
CA ALA A 95 -9.63 -0.57 -9.85
C ALA A 95 -10.64 0.12 -8.93
N VAL A 96 -10.55 -0.09 -7.62
CA VAL A 96 -11.48 0.47 -6.62
C VAL A 96 -10.74 0.94 -5.37
N HIS A 97 -11.51 1.51 -4.43
CA HIS A 97 -11.04 2.19 -3.22
C HIS A 97 -10.36 3.53 -3.51
N SER A 98 -9.94 4.18 -2.44
CA SER A 98 -9.40 5.53 -2.41
C SER A 98 -8.71 5.73 -1.06
N ALA A 99 -7.74 6.64 -1.02
CA ALA A 99 -7.15 7.12 0.25
C ALA A 99 -8.20 7.72 1.19
N PHE A 100 -9.32 8.19 0.64
CA PHE A 100 -10.41 8.80 1.40
C PHE A 100 -11.48 7.78 1.82
N SER A 101 -11.27 6.48 1.55
CA SER A 101 -12.27 5.45 1.84
C SER A 101 -12.42 5.15 3.33
N ARG A 102 -13.64 4.79 3.74
CA ARG A 102 -13.94 4.46 5.15
C ARG A 102 -13.12 3.28 5.66
N ALA A 103 -13.02 2.23 4.86
CA ALA A 103 -12.35 0.99 5.22
C ALA A 103 -10.87 1.23 5.57
N HIS A 104 -10.13 1.85 4.65
CA HIS A 104 -8.71 2.16 4.86
C HIS A 104 -8.48 3.23 5.93
N SER A 105 -9.39 4.21 6.07
CA SER A 105 -9.28 5.21 7.15
C SER A 105 -9.30 4.56 8.53
N GLY A 106 -10.18 3.58 8.77
CA GLY A 106 -10.24 2.87 10.05
C GLY A 106 -8.96 2.10 10.35
N PHE A 107 -8.40 1.41 9.35
CA PHE A 107 -7.13 0.69 9.49
C PHE A 107 -5.96 1.65 9.75
N LEU A 108 -5.85 2.74 8.98
CA LEU A 108 -4.78 3.72 9.12
C LEU A 108 -4.84 4.49 10.44
N ASN A 109 -6.02 4.85 10.93
CA ASN A 109 -6.19 5.45 12.26
C ASN A 109 -5.62 4.54 13.36
N ALA A 110 -5.96 3.25 13.33
CA ALA A 110 -5.44 2.27 14.29
C ALA A 110 -3.91 2.10 14.18
N LEU A 111 -3.39 1.97 12.95
CA LEU A 111 -1.96 1.80 12.70
C LEU A 111 -1.16 3.04 13.11
N VAL A 112 -1.59 4.23 12.72
CA VAL A 112 -0.94 5.51 13.04
C VAL A 112 -0.82 5.69 14.55
N ARG A 113 -1.91 5.42 15.29
CA ARG A 113 -1.92 5.48 16.75
C ARG A 113 -0.96 4.47 17.39
N ALA A 114 -1.00 3.21 16.95
CA ALA A 114 -0.24 2.13 17.59
C ALA A 114 1.26 2.14 17.23
N ALA A 115 1.57 2.39 15.95
CA ALA A 115 2.94 2.45 15.43
C ALA A 115 3.63 3.79 15.68
N ARG A 116 2.86 4.83 16.05
CA ARG A 116 3.36 6.19 16.32
C ARG A 116 4.09 6.73 15.09
N VAL A 117 3.38 6.82 13.97
CA VAL A 117 3.92 7.28 12.67
C VAL A 117 3.16 8.47 12.13
N VAL A 118 3.78 9.26 11.25
CA VAL A 118 3.04 10.17 10.34
C VAL A 118 2.82 9.41 9.04
N ALA A 119 1.57 9.28 8.60
CA ALA A 119 1.23 8.50 7.40
C ALA A 119 0.72 9.36 6.24
N VAL A 120 1.09 8.97 5.02
CA VAL A 120 0.64 9.50 3.74
C VAL A 120 -0.10 8.38 3.00
N SER A 121 -1.43 8.42 2.98
CA SER A 121 -2.23 7.49 2.18
C SER A 121 -2.47 8.07 0.79
N VAL A 122 -2.00 7.38 -0.25
CA VAL A 122 -1.96 7.92 -1.62
C VAL A 122 -3.24 7.56 -2.39
N ASP A 123 -3.91 8.56 -2.98
CA ASP A 123 -5.09 8.40 -3.86
C ASP A 123 -4.61 8.22 -5.31
N TYR A 124 -3.94 7.10 -5.59
CA TYR A 124 -3.41 6.82 -6.92
C TYR A 124 -4.52 6.56 -7.94
N ARG A 125 -4.26 6.89 -9.21
CA ARG A 125 -5.27 6.75 -10.27
C ARG A 125 -5.59 5.28 -10.57
N LEU A 126 -6.86 5.01 -10.87
CA LEU A 126 -7.41 3.66 -10.99
C LEU A 126 -7.64 3.26 -12.45
N ALA A 127 -7.50 1.96 -12.71
CA ALA A 127 -7.95 1.32 -13.93
C ALA A 127 -9.49 1.21 -13.96
N PRO A 128 -10.11 1.18 -15.16
CA PRO A 128 -9.48 1.22 -16.48
C PRO A 128 -9.21 2.63 -17.04
N GLU A 129 -9.66 3.70 -16.38
CA GLU A 129 -9.46 5.08 -16.84
C GLU A 129 -7.97 5.45 -16.90
N HIS A 130 -7.21 4.98 -15.92
CA HIS A 130 -5.75 5.12 -15.85
C HIS A 130 -5.13 3.75 -15.62
N ARG A 131 -4.68 3.12 -16.70
CA ARG A 131 -4.15 1.76 -16.69
C ARG A 131 -2.74 1.72 -16.11
N VAL A 132 -2.32 0.54 -15.65
CA VAL A 132 -0.90 0.31 -15.30
C VAL A 132 -0.04 0.71 -16.53
N PRO A 133 1.03 1.52 -16.36
CA PRO A 133 1.74 1.84 -15.12
C PRO A 133 1.33 3.11 -14.35
N ALA A 134 0.21 3.78 -14.66
CA ALA A 134 -0.17 5.06 -14.04
C ALA A 134 -0.15 5.03 -12.50
N ALA A 135 -0.67 3.96 -11.88
CA ALA A 135 -0.65 3.80 -10.42
C ALA A 135 0.78 3.75 -9.84
N TYR A 136 1.75 3.16 -10.56
CA TYR A 136 3.15 3.12 -10.13
C TYR A 136 3.83 4.48 -10.28
N ASP A 137 3.49 5.24 -11.33
CA ASP A 137 4.01 6.59 -11.52
C ASP A 137 3.47 7.55 -10.45
N ASP A 138 2.18 7.45 -10.12
CA ASP A 138 1.55 8.22 -9.05
C ASP A 138 2.17 7.89 -7.68
N ALA A 139 2.34 6.60 -7.39
CA ALA A 139 2.95 6.15 -6.15
C ALA A 139 4.40 6.61 -6.00
N TRP A 140 5.17 6.60 -7.10
CA TRP A 140 6.52 7.13 -7.13
C TRP A 140 6.57 8.65 -6.95
N ALA A 141 5.67 9.38 -7.62
CA ALA A 141 5.54 10.83 -7.44
C ALA A 141 5.19 11.19 -5.99
N ALA A 142 4.24 10.46 -5.39
CA ALA A 142 3.83 10.64 -4.00
C ALA A 142 4.95 10.34 -2.99
N LEU A 143 5.73 9.28 -3.20
CA LEU A 143 6.88 8.95 -2.33
C LEU A 143 7.91 10.09 -2.35
N ARG A 144 8.30 10.56 -3.54
CA ARG A 144 9.24 11.67 -3.67
C ARG A 144 8.70 12.96 -3.07
N TRP A 145 7.42 13.25 -3.29
CA TRP A 145 6.77 14.40 -2.69
C TRP A 145 6.79 14.32 -1.16
N ALA A 146 6.46 13.17 -0.56
CA ALA A 146 6.42 13.01 0.89
C ALA A 146 7.81 13.22 1.53
N VAL A 147 8.86 12.70 0.89
CA VAL A 147 10.25 12.89 1.34
C VAL A 147 10.68 14.35 1.19
N ALA A 148 10.39 14.98 0.04
CA ALA A 148 10.75 16.37 -0.20
C ALA A 148 9.98 17.35 0.70
N ALA A 149 8.68 17.10 0.93
CA ALA A 149 7.82 17.93 1.77
C ALA A 149 8.20 17.87 3.26
N GLY A 150 8.84 16.79 3.71
CA GLY A 150 9.44 16.67 5.04
C GLY A 150 10.79 17.37 5.19
N CYS A 151 11.43 17.77 4.08
CA CYS A 151 12.72 18.43 4.06
C CYS A 151 12.56 19.95 3.85
N SER A 152 13.04 20.76 4.80
CA SER A 152 13.08 22.22 4.68
C SER A 152 14.05 22.73 3.59
N ALA A 153 14.87 21.85 3.03
CA ALA A 153 16.07 22.24 2.29
C ALA A 153 15.89 22.52 0.78
N SER A 154 14.80 22.10 0.12
CA SER A 154 14.55 22.45 -1.29
C SER A 154 13.26 21.82 -1.85
N GLY A 155 12.29 22.64 -2.25
CA GLY A 155 11.04 22.20 -2.89
C GLY A 155 9.93 23.26 -2.84
N PRO A 156 8.70 22.95 -3.32
CA PRO A 156 7.52 23.74 -2.96
C PRO A 156 7.39 23.85 -1.43
N ALA A 157 6.62 24.83 -0.94
CA ALA A 157 6.51 25.09 0.50
C ALA A 157 6.32 23.78 1.29
N PRO A 158 7.13 23.54 2.35
CA PRO A 158 7.07 22.31 3.12
C PRO A 158 5.66 22.05 3.63
N GLU A 159 5.25 20.79 3.65
CA GLU A 159 3.95 20.41 4.23
C GLU A 159 4.14 20.34 5.75
N PRO A 160 3.50 21.21 6.58
CA PRO A 160 3.88 21.35 7.98
C PRO A 160 3.84 20.07 8.80
N TRP A 161 2.88 19.16 8.56
CA TRP A 161 2.84 17.92 9.33
C TRP A 161 4.03 17.00 9.00
N LEU A 162 4.46 16.99 7.75
CA LEU A 162 5.64 16.23 7.33
C LEU A 162 6.93 16.91 7.78
N ALA A 163 7.04 18.22 7.61
CA ALA A 163 8.23 18.98 7.94
C ALA A 163 8.51 19.04 9.44
N ASP A 164 7.48 19.17 10.26
CA ASP A 164 7.65 19.34 11.71
C ASP A 164 7.65 17.99 12.44
N HIS A 165 6.97 16.96 11.91
CA HIS A 165 6.71 15.73 12.67
C HIS A 165 7.15 14.43 11.98
N ALA A 166 7.55 14.42 10.70
CA ALA A 166 7.91 13.19 10.00
C ALA A 166 9.44 13.05 9.76
N ASP A 167 9.97 11.89 10.10
CA ASP A 167 11.37 11.50 9.93
C ASP A 167 11.55 10.67 8.66
N ALA A 168 12.05 11.31 7.61
CA ALA A 168 12.32 10.66 6.33
C ALA A 168 13.49 9.67 6.37
N ALA A 169 14.35 9.69 7.40
CA ALA A 169 15.39 8.67 7.57
C ALA A 169 14.80 7.33 8.06
N ARG A 170 13.61 7.37 8.68
CA ARG A 170 12.80 6.20 9.05
C ARG A 170 11.58 6.08 8.15
N LEU A 171 11.83 6.02 6.85
CA LEU A 171 10.80 5.91 5.81
C LEU A 171 10.34 4.46 5.63
N PHE A 172 9.04 4.23 5.78
CA PHE A 172 8.38 2.98 5.48
C PHE A 172 7.46 3.13 4.28
N VAL A 173 7.42 2.10 3.43
CA VAL A 173 6.38 1.95 2.40
C VAL A 173 5.53 0.74 2.73
N ALA A 174 4.22 0.88 2.57
CA ALA A 174 3.30 -0.20 2.87
C ALA A 174 2.10 -0.20 1.93
N GLY A 175 1.42 -1.34 1.87
CA GLY A 175 0.10 -1.41 1.26
C GLY A 175 -0.51 -2.77 1.44
N ASP A 176 -1.78 -2.88 1.09
CA ASP A 176 -2.51 -4.13 1.07
C ASP A 176 -2.86 -4.55 -0.36
N SER A 177 -2.87 -5.87 -0.66
CA SER A 177 -3.30 -6.37 -1.96
C SER A 177 -2.55 -5.70 -3.15
N ALA A 178 -3.27 -5.00 -4.03
CA ALA A 178 -2.68 -4.20 -5.11
C ALA A 178 -1.74 -3.09 -4.59
N GLY A 179 -2.04 -2.51 -3.43
CA GLY A 179 -1.19 -1.54 -2.75
C GLY A 179 0.15 -2.13 -2.31
N ALA A 180 0.18 -3.38 -1.84
CA ALA A 180 1.42 -4.10 -1.56
C ALA A 180 2.23 -4.36 -2.84
N ASN A 181 1.56 -4.66 -3.96
CA ASN A 181 2.23 -4.75 -5.25
C ASN A 181 2.86 -3.39 -5.66
N ILE A 182 2.14 -2.30 -5.49
CA ILE A 182 2.63 -0.93 -5.73
C ILE A 182 3.84 -0.62 -4.84
N ALA A 183 3.75 -0.94 -3.54
CA ALA A 183 4.84 -0.73 -2.58
C ALA A 183 6.15 -1.42 -3.01
N HIS A 184 6.05 -2.69 -3.46
CA HIS A 184 7.19 -3.42 -4.02
C HIS A 184 7.80 -2.71 -5.24
N ASN A 185 6.97 -2.36 -6.23
CA ASN A 185 7.46 -1.71 -7.46
C ASN A 185 8.07 -0.33 -7.20
N VAL A 186 7.53 0.42 -6.25
CA VAL A 186 8.09 1.69 -5.80
C VAL A 186 9.44 1.48 -5.09
N ALA A 187 9.57 0.45 -4.24
CA ALA A 187 10.83 0.14 -3.58
C ALA A 187 11.92 -0.34 -4.58
N MET A 188 11.53 -1.10 -5.61
CA MET A 188 12.42 -1.43 -6.73
C MET A 188 12.89 -0.19 -7.49
N ARG A 189 11.98 0.77 -7.75
CA ARG A 189 12.31 2.03 -8.42
C ARG A 189 13.20 2.93 -7.55
N ALA A 190 12.99 2.92 -6.23
CA ALA A 190 13.82 3.64 -5.27
C ALA A 190 15.27 3.18 -5.31
N GLY A 191 15.52 1.86 -5.24
CA GLY A 191 16.88 1.31 -5.26
C GLY A 191 17.58 1.36 -6.62
N LYS A 192 16.83 1.51 -7.73
CA LYS A 192 17.38 1.76 -9.08
C LYS A 192 17.70 3.24 -9.34
N SER A 193 17.15 4.16 -8.55
CA SER A 193 17.48 5.58 -8.66
C SER A 193 18.90 5.80 -8.13
N SER A 194 19.63 6.81 -8.64
CA SER A 194 20.99 7.15 -8.20
C SER A 194 21.09 7.36 -6.68
N ASP A 195 22.31 7.54 -6.14
CA ASP A 195 22.62 7.60 -4.68
C ASP A 195 21.77 8.57 -3.83
N ASP A 196 20.96 9.44 -4.45
CA ASP A 196 20.01 10.38 -3.84
C ASP A 196 18.55 9.86 -3.75
N GLY A 197 18.29 8.60 -4.12
CA GLY A 197 16.97 7.99 -3.99
C GLY A 197 16.52 7.86 -2.52
N PRO A 198 15.20 7.88 -2.22
CA PRO A 198 14.72 7.69 -0.85
C PRO A 198 15.19 6.35 -0.26
N ARG A 199 15.87 6.39 0.88
CA ARG A 199 16.27 5.18 1.61
C ARG A 199 15.07 4.64 2.38
N ILE A 200 14.59 3.46 1.99
CA ILE A 200 13.42 2.83 2.63
C ILE A 200 13.92 1.94 3.77
N GLU A 201 13.60 2.33 5.00
CA GLU A 201 13.93 1.59 6.22
C GLU A 201 13.18 0.24 6.29
N GLY A 202 11.91 0.24 5.86
CA GLY A 202 11.11 -0.98 5.86
C GLY A 202 9.99 -0.98 4.83
N MET A 203 9.73 -2.15 4.27
CA MET A 203 8.59 -2.40 3.38
C MET A 203 7.62 -3.38 4.04
N VAL A 204 6.33 -3.01 4.11
CA VAL A 204 5.28 -3.86 4.67
C VAL A 204 4.28 -4.24 3.58
N LEU A 205 4.29 -5.50 3.18
CA LEU A 205 3.42 -6.05 2.14
C LEU A 205 2.30 -6.87 2.78
N LEU A 206 1.11 -6.30 2.88
CA LEU A 206 -0.04 -6.97 3.47
C LEU A 206 -0.80 -7.74 2.38
N HIS A 207 -0.71 -9.07 2.37
CA HIS A 207 -1.35 -9.94 1.37
C HIS A 207 -1.07 -9.50 -0.08
N PRO A 208 0.19 -9.52 -0.53
CA PRO A 208 0.58 -8.91 -1.79
C PRO A 208 -0.14 -9.52 -3.00
N TYR A 209 -0.65 -8.64 -3.88
CA TYR A 209 -1.26 -9.04 -5.15
C TYR A 209 -0.19 -9.32 -6.20
N PHE A 210 0.48 -10.47 -6.05
CA PHE A 210 1.40 -11.01 -7.05
C PHE A 210 0.76 -12.17 -7.80
N ARG A 211 1.09 -12.34 -9.08
CA ARG A 211 0.61 -13.45 -9.92
C ARG A 211 1.78 -14.02 -10.72
N GLY A 212 1.50 -15.03 -11.53
CA GLY A 212 2.42 -15.66 -12.47
C GLY A 212 1.66 -16.61 -13.38
N LYS A 213 2.22 -16.96 -14.54
CA LYS A 213 1.56 -17.94 -15.43
C LYS A 213 1.56 -19.34 -14.82
N GLU A 214 2.65 -19.74 -14.20
CA GLU A 214 2.73 -21.02 -13.48
C GLU A 214 1.93 -20.93 -12.16
N PRO A 215 0.84 -21.71 -11.99
CA PRO A 215 0.01 -21.65 -10.79
C PRO A 215 0.70 -22.27 -9.58
N LEU A 216 0.47 -21.69 -8.39
CA LEU A 216 0.95 -22.24 -7.13
C LEU A 216 -0.15 -23.06 -6.42
N PRO A 217 0.20 -23.93 -5.44
CA PRO A 217 -0.78 -24.82 -4.78
C PRO A 217 -2.05 -24.13 -4.27
N SER A 218 -1.93 -22.97 -3.63
CA SER A 218 -3.07 -22.15 -3.16
C SER A 218 -3.95 -21.60 -4.28
N GLU A 219 -3.41 -21.39 -5.48
CA GLU A 219 -4.16 -20.93 -6.65
C GLU A 219 -4.91 -22.09 -7.34
N LEU A 220 -4.39 -23.31 -7.24
CA LEU A 220 -4.99 -24.52 -7.80
C LEU A 220 -6.24 -24.99 -7.06
N ALA A 221 -6.43 -24.57 -5.82
CA ALA A 221 -7.62 -24.90 -5.03
C ALA A 221 -8.93 -24.39 -5.66
N ASN A 222 -8.86 -23.41 -6.58
CA ASN A 222 -10.01 -22.90 -7.31
C ASN A 222 -9.64 -22.53 -8.77
N PRO A 223 -9.93 -23.40 -9.76
CA PRO A 223 -9.57 -23.16 -11.17
C PRO A 223 -10.13 -21.85 -11.77
N LYS A 224 -11.24 -21.31 -11.24
CA LYS A 224 -11.80 -20.03 -11.69
C LYS A 224 -10.88 -18.84 -11.34
N VAL A 225 -10.04 -18.98 -10.32
CA VAL A 225 -9.11 -17.93 -9.88
C VAL A 225 -8.06 -17.68 -10.95
N MET A 226 -7.51 -18.72 -11.58
CA MET A 226 -6.48 -18.58 -12.61
C MET A 226 -7.01 -17.92 -13.89
N ALA A 227 -8.13 -18.42 -14.42
CA ALA A 227 -8.75 -17.82 -15.61
C ALA A 227 -9.16 -16.35 -15.37
N ARG A 228 -9.53 -16.02 -14.12
CA ARG A 228 -9.82 -14.66 -13.71
C ARG A 228 -8.56 -13.81 -13.56
N ALA A 229 -7.43 -14.37 -13.10
CA ALA A 229 -6.19 -13.64 -12.89
C ALA A 229 -5.66 -13.03 -14.19
N GLU A 230 -5.53 -13.82 -15.25
CA GLU A 230 -5.04 -13.35 -16.56
C GLU A 230 -5.98 -12.29 -17.15
N ARG A 231 -7.29 -12.57 -17.13
CA ARG A 231 -8.32 -11.64 -17.61
C ARG A 231 -8.31 -10.32 -16.83
N SER A 232 -8.18 -10.38 -15.50
CA SER A 232 -8.19 -9.20 -14.64
C SER A 232 -6.94 -8.37 -14.82
N TRP A 233 -5.77 -9.01 -14.91
CA TRP A 233 -4.52 -8.32 -15.14
C TRP A 233 -4.50 -7.64 -16.52
N ALA A 234 -4.87 -8.37 -17.58
CA ALA A 234 -5.03 -7.81 -18.92
C ALA A 234 -6.02 -6.63 -18.95
N PHE A 235 -7.09 -6.69 -18.15
CA PHE A 235 -8.00 -5.56 -18.02
C PHE A 235 -7.35 -4.35 -17.33
N VAL A 236 -6.53 -4.54 -16.30
CA VAL A 236 -5.86 -3.46 -15.56
C VAL A 236 -4.71 -2.83 -16.38
N CYS A 237 -4.02 -3.61 -17.21
CA CYS A 237 -2.87 -3.15 -18.01
C CYS A 237 -3.15 -2.99 -19.52
N ALA A 238 -4.41 -3.07 -19.98
CA ALA A 238 -4.75 -3.12 -21.42
C ALA A 238 -4.09 -4.26 -22.21
N GLY A 239 -3.62 -5.31 -21.55
CA GLY A 239 -2.90 -6.42 -22.18
C GLY A 239 -1.46 -6.07 -22.57
N GLU A 240 -0.93 -4.92 -22.14
CA GLU A 240 0.46 -4.52 -22.42
C GLU A 240 1.47 -5.39 -21.65
N PHE A 241 1.08 -5.89 -20.48
CA PHE A 241 1.93 -6.70 -19.62
C PHE A 241 1.26 -8.05 -19.35
N ASP A 242 1.97 -9.15 -19.64
CA ASP A 242 1.48 -10.49 -19.31
C ASP A 242 1.64 -10.80 -17.81
N LEU A 243 1.22 -12.01 -17.41
CA LEU A 243 1.30 -12.45 -16.00
C LEU A 243 2.71 -12.74 -15.50
N ASP A 244 3.73 -12.84 -16.36
CA ASP A 244 5.13 -13.02 -15.92
C ASP A 244 5.92 -11.70 -15.96
N HIS A 245 5.29 -10.61 -16.37
CA HIS A 245 5.91 -9.29 -16.30
C HIS A 245 6.27 -8.93 -14.84
N PRO A 246 7.47 -8.38 -14.57
CA PRO A 246 7.95 -8.09 -13.20
C PRO A 246 7.01 -7.24 -12.34
N PHE A 247 6.17 -6.40 -12.97
CA PHE A 247 5.14 -5.62 -12.26
C PHE A 247 4.19 -6.47 -11.43
N ILE A 248 3.79 -7.64 -11.92
CA ILE A 248 2.84 -8.53 -11.23
C ILE A 248 3.51 -9.81 -10.74
N ASN A 249 4.58 -10.26 -11.40
CA ASN A 249 5.35 -11.45 -11.04
C ASN A 249 6.80 -11.11 -10.72
N PRO A 250 7.10 -10.56 -9.53
CA PRO A 250 8.48 -10.33 -9.13
C PRO A 250 9.29 -11.63 -9.05
N LEU A 251 8.65 -12.79 -8.88
CA LEU A 251 9.32 -14.09 -8.86
C LEU A 251 9.88 -14.51 -10.23
N ALA A 252 9.43 -13.87 -11.32
CA ALA A 252 10.02 -14.06 -12.65
C ALA A 252 11.31 -13.24 -12.85
N MET A 253 11.64 -12.33 -11.94
CA MET A 253 12.86 -11.53 -12.04
C MET A 253 14.11 -12.39 -11.81
N PRO A 254 15.21 -12.14 -12.57
CA PRO A 254 16.50 -12.76 -12.31
C PRO A 254 16.99 -12.48 -10.88
N ALA A 255 17.63 -13.48 -10.25
CA ALA A 255 18.13 -13.36 -8.87
C ALA A 255 19.04 -12.14 -8.64
N ALA A 256 19.82 -11.74 -9.66
CA ALA A 256 20.70 -10.57 -9.61
C ALA A 256 19.94 -9.23 -9.58
N GLU A 257 18.75 -9.15 -10.17
CA GLU A 257 17.97 -7.90 -10.20
C GLU A 257 17.40 -7.52 -8.83
N TRP A 258 17.27 -8.48 -7.91
CA TRP A 258 16.85 -8.24 -6.54
C TRP A 258 17.83 -7.39 -5.74
N ALA A 259 19.09 -7.26 -6.18
CA ALA A 259 20.05 -6.32 -5.62
C ALA A 259 19.57 -4.86 -5.69
N ALA A 260 18.65 -4.55 -6.63
CA ALA A 260 18.10 -3.22 -6.81
C ALA A 260 16.90 -2.92 -5.90
N LEU A 261 16.42 -3.86 -5.09
CA LEU A 261 15.32 -3.61 -4.17
C LEU A 261 15.79 -2.69 -3.02
N GLY A 262 15.34 -1.43 -3.04
CA GLY A 262 15.87 -0.35 -2.19
C GLY A 262 15.37 -0.30 -0.75
N CYS A 263 14.92 -1.42 -0.16
CA CYS A 263 14.48 -1.48 1.23
C CYS A 263 15.46 -2.29 2.11
N ARG A 264 15.70 -1.83 3.33
CA ARG A 264 16.57 -2.49 4.31
C ARG A 264 15.91 -3.72 4.95
N ARG A 265 14.61 -3.64 5.23
CA ARG A 265 13.83 -4.71 5.87
C ARG A 265 12.51 -4.93 5.14
N ALA A 266 11.99 -6.14 5.16
CA ALA A 266 10.70 -6.47 4.56
C ALA A 266 9.85 -7.33 5.51
N LEU A 267 8.59 -6.94 5.70
CA LEU A 267 7.55 -7.77 6.31
C LEU A 267 6.53 -8.12 5.24
N VAL A 268 6.21 -9.41 5.12
CA VAL A 268 5.11 -9.89 4.28
C VAL A 268 4.10 -10.60 5.16
N THR A 269 2.84 -10.16 5.13
CA THR A 269 1.74 -10.87 5.78
C THR A 269 0.92 -11.65 4.75
N VAL A 270 0.48 -12.85 5.10
CA VAL A 270 -0.41 -13.69 4.28
C VAL A 270 -1.46 -14.32 5.18
N ALA A 271 -2.60 -14.72 4.60
CA ALA A 271 -3.59 -15.51 5.32
C ALA A 271 -3.82 -16.87 4.67
N GLU A 272 -4.12 -17.86 5.50
CA GLU A 272 -4.23 -19.25 5.07
C GLU A 272 -5.30 -19.44 3.99
N LEU A 273 -6.45 -18.77 4.04
CA LEU A 273 -7.50 -18.99 3.02
C LEU A 273 -7.32 -18.10 1.79
N ASP A 274 -6.25 -17.32 1.73
CA ASP A 274 -5.91 -16.48 0.59
C ASP A 274 -5.27 -17.29 -0.54
N THR A 275 -5.86 -17.21 -1.73
CA THR A 275 -5.33 -17.81 -2.96
C THR A 275 -3.97 -17.24 -3.37
N LEU A 276 -3.57 -16.08 -2.83
CA LEU A 276 -2.29 -15.43 -3.06
C LEU A 276 -1.20 -15.83 -2.06
N ARG A 277 -1.53 -16.59 -1.00
CA ARG A 277 -0.62 -16.83 0.12
C ARG A 277 0.73 -17.42 -0.32
N ASP A 278 0.73 -18.37 -1.26
CA ASP A 278 1.98 -19.01 -1.67
C ASP A 278 2.86 -18.10 -2.52
N ARG A 279 2.28 -17.07 -3.17
CA ARG A 279 3.05 -16.01 -3.83
C ARG A 279 3.80 -15.19 -2.79
N GLY A 280 3.13 -14.80 -1.70
CA GLY A 280 3.75 -14.10 -0.58
C GLY A 280 4.83 -14.93 0.13
N ARG A 281 4.58 -16.22 0.37
CA ARG A 281 5.58 -17.15 0.94
C ARG A 281 6.83 -17.26 0.06
N ARG A 282 6.65 -17.57 -1.22
CA ARG A 282 7.76 -17.67 -2.20
C ARG A 282 8.50 -16.34 -2.36
N TYR A 283 7.81 -15.21 -2.25
CA TYR A 283 8.45 -13.89 -2.28
C TYR A 283 9.44 -13.73 -1.12
N VAL A 284 9.07 -14.10 0.11
CA VAL A 284 9.98 -14.06 1.27
C VAL A 284 11.16 -15.02 1.10
N GLU A 285 10.91 -16.24 0.59
CA GLU A 285 11.97 -17.20 0.27
C GLU A 285 12.95 -16.64 -0.76
N THR A 286 12.42 -16.00 -1.81
CA THR A 286 13.21 -15.37 -2.88
C THR A 286 14.04 -14.21 -2.34
N LEU A 287 13.48 -13.35 -1.48
CA LEU A 287 14.24 -12.29 -0.82
C LEU A 287 15.44 -12.86 -0.06
N ARG A 288 15.25 -13.94 0.71
CA ARG A 288 16.30 -14.57 1.52
C ARG A 288 17.36 -15.29 0.69
N GLY A 289 17.04 -15.71 -0.54
CA GLY A 289 17.93 -16.47 -1.42
C GLY A 289 18.45 -15.74 -2.66
N SER A 290 18.10 -14.46 -2.84
CA SER A 290 18.47 -13.65 -4.00
C SER A 290 19.63 -12.71 -3.70
N ALA A 291 19.96 -11.81 -4.63
CA ALA A 291 21.00 -10.79 -4.43
C ALA A 291 20.53 -9.56 -3.63
N TRP A 292 19.32 -9.59 -3.05
CA TRP A 292 18.84 -8.50 -2.20
C TRP A 292 19.77 -8.28 -1.00
N ALA A 293 20.24 -7.04 -0.84
CA ALA A 293 21.21 -6.66 0.19
C ALA A 293 20.56 -6.22 1.52
N GLY A 294 19.25 -6.45 1.68
CA GLY A 294 18.54 -6.15 2.92
C GLY A 294 18.90 -7.11 4.05
N GLU A 295 18.59 -6.70 5.27
CA GLU A 295 19.01 -7.42 6.47
C GLU A 295 18.02 -8.48 6.93
N GLU A 296 16.72 -8.28 6.65
CA GLU A 296 15.69 -9.15 7.19
C GLU A 296 14.43 -9.16 6.32
N ALA A 297 14.02 -10.38 5.92
CA ALA A 297 12.68 -10.64 5.40
C ALA A 297 11.89 -11.50 6.40
N VAL A 298 10.76 -10.97 6.88
CA VAL A 298 9.85 -11.61 7.82
C VAL A 298 8.58 -12.05 7.09
N LEU A 299 8.15 -13.28 7.35
CA LEU A 299 6.83 -13.78 6.96
C LEU A 299 5.96 -13.86 8.21
N TYR A 300 4.78 -13.27 8.16
CA TYR A 300 3.73 -13.46 9.15
C TYR A 300 2.52 -14.12 8.49
N GLU A 301 2.00 -15.18 9.09
CA GLU A 301 0.87 -15.90 8.52
C GLU A 301 -0.30 -16.00 9.52
N THR A 302 -1.49 -15.67 9.03
CA THR A 302 -2.73 -15.77 9.79
C THR A 302 -3.56 -16.97 9.35
N GLU A 303 -3.73 -17.95 10.23
CA GLU A 303 -4.57 -19.13 10.00
C GLU A 303 -6.06 -18.77 9.92
N GLY A 304 -6.82 -19.50 9.10
CA GLY A 304 -8.29 -19.46 9.01
C GLY A 304 -8.92 -18.14 8.54
N GLU A 305 -8.13 -17.19 8.02
CA GLU A 305 -8.62 -15.91 7.52
C GLU A 305 -8.43 -15.79 6.01
N GLY A 306 -9.24 -14.93 5.39
CA GLY A 306 -9.19 -14.65 3.95
C GLY A 306 -8.32 -13.45 3.56
N HIS A 307 -8.29 -13.14 2.27
CA HIS A 307 -7.57 -11.99 1.73
C HIS A 307 -7.99 -10.68 2.42
N VAL A 308 -7.01 -9.90 2.89
CA VAL A 308 -7.16 -8.57 3.54
C VAL A 308 -8.23 -8.48 4.63
N TYR A 309 -8.47 -9.58 5.35
CA TYR A 309 -9.52 -9.70 6.36
C TYR A 309 -9.50 -8.60 7.44
N PHE A 310 -8.34 -8.00 7.72
CA PHE A 310 -8.13 -7.00 8.75
C PHE A 310 -8.65 -5.60 8.39
N ILE A 311 -8.83 -5.28 7.09
CA ILE A 311 -9.24 -3.93 6.65
C ILE A 311 -10.63 -3.56 7.18
N ASP A 312 -11.58 -4.49 7.14
CA ASP A 312 -12.95 -4.25 7.63
C ASP A 312 -13.13 -4.54 9.14
N LYS A 313 -12.09 -5.06 9.80
CA LYS A 313 -12.11 -5.52 11.20
C LYS A 313 -11.37 -4.60 12.17
N SER A 314 -10.70 -3.56 11.68
CA SER A 314 -9.72 -2.75 12.42
C SER A 314 -10.27 -1.89 13.56
N GLY A 315 -11.59 -1.68 13.63
CA GLY A 315 -12.24 -0.86 14.66
C GLY A 315 -13.04 -1.61 15.73
N ALA A 316 -13.34 -2.91 15.54
CA ALA A 316 -14.26 -3.62 16.46
C ALA A 316 -14.30 -5.17 16.40
N GLY A 317 -13.45 -5.90 15.66
CA GLY A 317 -13.75 -7.32 15.51
C GLY A 317 -12.69 -8.24 14.95
N GLY A 318 -11.81 -8.75 15.81
CA GLY A 318 -11.10 -10.00 15.56
C GLY A 318 -9.74 -10.05 16.24
N GLU A 319 -9.57 -10.99 17.17
CA GLU A 319 -8.28 -11.25 17.84
C GLU A 319 -7.13 -11.41 16.83
N LYS A 320 -7.40 -12.07 15.69
CA LYS A 320 -6.43 -12.25 14.60
C LYS A 320 -6.06 -10.94 13.91
N ALA A 321 -7.01 -10.02 13.71
CA ALA A 321 -6.71 -8.72 13.10
C ALA A 321 -5.86 -7.85 14.04
N ALA A 322 -6.13 -7.92 15.35
CA ALA A 322 -5.31 -7.26 16.36
C ALA A 322 -3.88 -7.82 16.43
N ARG A 323 -3.71 -9.15 16.32
CA ARG A 323 -2.38 -9.79 16.29
C ARG A 323 -1.59 -9.43 15.03
N GLU A 324 -2.23 -9.39 13.87
CA GLU A 324 -1.56 -8.95 12.64
C GLU A 324 -1.17 -7.47 12.71
N MET A 325 -2.05 -6.59 13.20
CA MET A 325 -1.72 -5.20 13.49
C MET A 325 -0.53 -5.09 14.45
N ALA A 326 -0.49 -5.90 15.51
CA ALA A 326 0.63 -5.91 16.45
C ALA A 326 1.96 -6.34 15.78
N ALA A 327 1.93 -7.29 14.85
CA ALA A 327 3.11 -7.69 14.08
C ALA A 327 3.63 -6.54 13.19
N VAL A 328 2.72 -5.84 12.50
CA VAL A 328 3.05 -4.66 11.68
C VAL A 328 3.63 -3.54 12.55
N VAL A 329 2.99 -3.25 13.69
CA VAL A 329 3.45 -2.24 14.66
C VAL A 329 4.83 -2.58 15.20
N ALA A 330 5.06 -3.84 15.58
CA ALA A 330 6.36 -4.29 16.07
C ALA A 330 7.47 -4.13 15.03
N PHE A 331 7.18 -4.46 13.77
CA PHE A 331 8.12 -4.27 12.67
C PHE A 331 8.48 -2.79 12.46
N ILE A 332 7.50 -1.89 12.43
CA ILE A 332 7.72 -0.45 12.23
C ILE A 332 8.47 0.17 13.41
N ARG A 333 8.12 -0.20 14.64
CA ARG A 333 8.69 0.42 15.86
C ARG A 333 10.07 -0.12 16.23
N ARG A 334 10.52 -1.21 15.62
CA ARG A 334 11.83 -1.80 15.93
C ARG A 334 12.95 -0.82 15.54
N GLN A 335 13.65 -0.30 16.56
CA GLN A 335 14.86 0.50 16.36
C GLN A 335 15.96 -0.38 15.73
N GLY A 336 16.65 0.19 14.74
CA GLY A 336 17.77 -0.45 14.05
C GLY A 336 19.04 -0.45 14.88
#